data_AF-C9SHT6-F1
#
_entry.id   AF-C9SHT6-F1
#
_cell.length_a   1.000
_cell.length_b   1.000
_cell.length_c   1.000
_cell.angle_alpha   90.00
_cell.angle_beta   90.00
_cell.angle_gamma   90.00
#
_symmetry.space_group_name_H-M   'P 1'
#
loop_
_entity.id
_entity.type
_entity.pdbx_description
1 polymer ?
#
loop_
_entity_poly.entity_id
_entity_poly.type
_entity_poly.pdbx_seq_one_letter_code
_entity_poly.pdbx_strand_id
1 'polypeptide(L)'
;MGSRLEKNSSQVRKRIEGHSFEDEEGEEYEPSKFGGFGDYFRRKKIKLQNLDANLRAASSDKPQLFKGIVAHVSGYTQPSLSVLHRELVQHGAGFLQYLDGKTMATHIVASTLPPKKAVEFSRYRIVKPAWVMDSIKSRQAPSLDRLSVLDDGPKQKIMNFSAAAFSASDA
;
A
#
# COMPACT_ATOMS: atom_id res chain seq x y z
N MET A 1 -23.42 -6.08 -1.80
CA MET A 1 -23.00 -5.46 -0.51
C MET A 1 -21.50 -5.63 -0.36
N GLY A 2 -20.72 -4.53 -0.35
CA GLY A 2 -19.25 -4.57 -0.37
C GLY A 2 -18.62 -5.05 0.94
N SER A 3 -17.48 -5.72 0.83
CA SER A 3 -16.67 -6.21 1.96
C SER A 3 -16.27 -5.06 2.90
N ARG A 4 -15.99 -5.36 4.19
CA ARG A 4 -15.47 -4.38 5.17
C ARG A 4 -14.23 -3.64 4.65
N LEU A 5 -13.40 -4.34 3.86
CA LEU A 5 -12.24 -3.74 3.20
C LEU A 5 -12.64 -2.62 2.26
N GLU A 6 -13.60 -2.88 1.39
CA GLU A 6 -14.05 -1.94 0.36
C GLU A 6 -14.73 -0.70 0.97
N LYS A 7 -15.54 -0.91 2.03
CA LYS A 7 -16.15 0.20 2.77
C LYS A 7 -15.09 1.12 3.36
N ASN A 8 -14.12 0.56 4.07
CA ASN A 8 -13.08 1.34 4.74
C ASN A 8 -12.15 2.03 3.74
N SER A 9 -11.68 1.31 2.71
CA SER A 9 -10.85 1.91 1.66
C SER A 9 -11.59 3.01 0.89
N SER A 10 -12.92 2.87 0.69
CA SER A 10 -13.73 3.91 0.06
C SER A 10 -13.88 5.16 0.93
N GLN A 11 -13.98 5.01 2.26
CA GLN A 11 -14.00 6.14 3.18
C GLN A 11 -12.66 6.88 3.19
N VAL A 12 -11.56 6.12 3.24
CA VAL A 12 -10.21 6.69 3.14
C VAL A 12 -10.04 7.44 1.83
N ARG A 13 -10.44 6.84 0.71
CA ARG A 13 -10.43 7.47 -0.60
C ARG A 13 -11.18 8.80 -0.58
N LYS A 14 -12.43 8.82 -0.12
CA LYS A 14 -13.24 10.04 -0.04
C LYS A 14 -12.58 11.12 0.82
N ARG A 15 -11.96 10.73 1.93
CA ARG A 15 -11.21 11.66 2.79
C ARG A 15 -10.02 12.28 2.05
N ILE A 16 -9.25 11.47 1.32
CA ILE A 16 -8.09 11.94 0.56
C ILE A 16 -8.55 12.85 -0.59
N GLU A 17 -9.57 12.42 -1.35
CA GLU A 17 -10.14 13.20 -2.46
C GLU A 17 -10.69 14.55 -2.00
N GLY A 18 -11.35 14.61 -0.83
CA GLY A 18 -11.88 15.85 -0.25
C GLY A 18 -10.87 16.68 0.54
N HIS A 19 -9.63 16.21 0.73
CA HIS A 19 -8.60 16.94 1.46
C HIS A 19 -7.98 18.02 0.57
N SER A 20 -8.22 19.29 0.91
CA SER A 20 -7.54 20.47 0.37
C SER A 20 -6.51 21.00 1.38
N PHE A 21 -5.50 21.69 0.86
CA PHE A 21 -4.50 22.38 1.65
C PHE A 21 -4.45 23.85 1.20
N GLU A 22 -4.59 24.78 2.14
CA GLU A 22 -4.63 26.22 1.88
C GLU A 22 -3.39 26.90 2.46
N ASP A 23 -3.10 26.69 3.75
CA ASP A 23 -1.96 27.28 4.46
C ASP A 23 -1.42 26.39 5.60
N GLU A 24 -0.34 26.83 6.25
CA GLU A 24 0.30 26.15 7.39
C GLU A 24 -0.14 26.70 8.75
N GLU A 25 -1.28 27.39 8.83
CA GLU A 25 -1.80 27.94 10.10
C GLU A 25 -2.65 26.93 10.89
N GLY A 26 -2.87 25.75 10.33
CA GLY A 26 -3.70 24.68 10.92
C GLY A 26 -3.12 24.04 12.20
N GLU A 27 -4.02 23.39 12.96
CA GLU A 27 -3.73 22.65 14.21
C GLU A 27 -2.59 21.62 14.03
N GLU A 28 -2.43 21.08 12.81
CA GLU A 28 -1.38 20.13 12.53
C GLU A 28 0.04 20.71 12.67
N TYR A 29 0.22 22.01 12.49
CA TYR A 29 1.51 22.71 12.60
C TYR A 29 1.84 23.20 14.01
N GLU A 30 0.88 23.17 14.92
CA GLU A 30 1.10 23.57 16.31
C GLU A 30 2.10 22.65 17.05
N PRO A 31 2.83 23.20 18.05
CA PRO A 31 3.67 22.41 18.93
C PRO A 31 2.90 21.26 19.60
N SER A 32 3.49 20.07 19.62
CA SER A 32 2.92 18.92 20.32
C SER A 32 3.22 18.99 21.81
N LYS A 33 2.23 18.63 22.65
CA LYS A 33 2.41 18.50 24.10
C LYS A 33 2.99 17.13 24.46
N PHE A 34 3.67 17.05 25.60
CA PHE A 34 4.21 15.79 26.13
C PHE A 34 3.09 14.76 26.36
N GLY A 35 3.31 13.51 25.97
CA GLY A 35 2.29 12.44 26.03
C GLY A 35 1.29 12.39 24.85
N GLY A 36 1.36 13.33 23.90
CA GLY A 36 0.43 13.43 22.77
C GLY A 36 0.77 12.56 21.55
N PHE A 37 1.19 11.30 21.72
CA PHE A 37 1.61 10.44 20.59
C PHE A 37 0.50 10.25 19.53
N GLY A 38 -0.76 10.11 19.99
CA GLY A 38 -1.93 10.01 19.11
C GLY A 38 -2.12 11.27 18.26
N ASP A 39 -2.02 12.45 18.89
CA ASP A 39 -2.11 13.73 18.19
C ASP A 39 -0.95 13.93 17.23
N TYR A 40 0.28 13.61 17.64
CA TYR A 40 1.44 13.65 16.75
C TYR A 40 1.21 12.82 15.48
N PHE A 41 0.75 11.56 15.60
CA PHE A 41 0.49 10.71 14.44
C PHE A 41 -0.69 11.21 13.59
N ARG A 42 -1.74 11.76 14.21
CA ARG A 42 -2.87 12.40 13.50
C ARG A 42 -2.37 13.60 12.68
N ARG A 43 -1.68 14.54 13.31
CA ARG A 43 -1.09 15.74 12.68
C ARG A 43 -0.09 15.37 11.58
N LYS A 44 0.77 14.37 11.82
CA LYS A 44 1.72 13.85 10.81
C LYS A 44 1.01 13.32 9.56
N LYS A 45 -0.10 12.60 9.71
CA LYS A 45 -0.88 12.11 8.56
C LYS A 45 -1.49 13.26 7.78
N ILE A 46 -2.02 14.28 8.45
CA ILE A 46 -2.56 15.48 7.80
C ILE A 46 -1.46 16.16 6.98
N LYS A 47 -0.28 16.39 7.56
CA LYS A 47 0.88 16.97 6.84
C LYS A 47 1.29 16.18 5.60
N LEU A 48 1.26 14.84 5.68
CA LEU A 48 1.52 14.00 4.51
C LEU A 48 0.46 14.17 3.42
N GLN A 49 -0.81 14.38 3.80
CA GLN A 49 -1.88 14.70 2.85
C GLN A 49 -1.78 16.12 2.30
N ASN A 50 -1.25 17.08 3.06
CA ASN A 50 -0.95 18.43 2.58
C ASN A 50 0.13 18.38 1.46
N LEU A 51 1.19 17.59 1.67
CA LEU A 51 2.19 17.32 0.64
C LEU A 51 1.56 16.70 -0.63
N ASP A 52 0.65 15.74 -0.46
CA ASP A 52 -0.06 15.10 -1.56
C ASP A 52 -1.02 16.07 -2.28
N ALA A 53 -1.64 17.01 -1.56
CA ALA A 53 -2.50 18.03 -2.15
C ALA A 53 -1.70 18.93 -3.12
N ASN A 54 -0.49 19.34 -2.74
CA ASN A 54 0.41 20.10 -3.62
C ASN A 54 0.81 19.29 -4.87
N LEU A 55 1.13 17.99 -4.69
CA LEU A 55 1.46 17.11 -5.82
C LEU A 55 0.28 16.91 -6.78
N ARG A 56 -0.95 16.82 -6.25
CA ARG A 56 -2.18 16.74 -7.07
C ARG A 56 -2.43 18.05 -7.81
N ALA A 57 -2.31 19.19 -7.15
CA ALA A 57 -2.47 20.50 -7.78
C ALA A 57 -1.47 20.73 -8.92
N ALA A 58 -0.24 20.24 -8.77
CA ALA A 58 0.81 20.31 -9.80
C ALA A 58 0.64 19.32 -10.98
N SER A 59 -0.44 18.53 -11.01
CA SER A 59 -0.62 17.42 -11.97
C SER A 59 -1.82 17.59 -12.92
N SER A 60 -2.25 18.84 -13.14
CA SER A 60 -3.43 19.17 -13.95
C SER A 60 -3.38 18.69 -15.41
N ASP A 61 -2.18 18.41 -15.93
CA ASP A 61 -1.91 17.92 -17.29
C ASP A 61 -1.85 16.38 -17.39
N LYS A 62 -1.80 15.66 -16.26
CA LYS A 62 -1.59 14.21 -16.24
C LYS A 62 -2.90 13.41 -16.24
N PRO A 63 -2.97 12.28 -16.98
CA PRO A 63 -4.14 11.43 -16.99
C PRO A 63 -4.34 10.76 -15.63
N GLN A 64 -5.60 10.77 -15.17
CA GLN A 64 -6.02 10.23 -13.87
C GLN A 64 -6.22 8.70 -13.93
N LEU A 65 -5.13 7.98 -14.23
CA LEU A 65 -5.12 6.53 -14.49
C LEU A 65 -5.47 5.70 -13.25
N PHE A 66 -5.12 6.19 -12.06
CA PHE A 66 -5.29 5.48 -10.80
C PHE A 66 -6.44 6.04 -9.95
N LYS A 67 -7.39 6.72 -10.59
CA LYS A 67 -8.54 7.30 -9.89
C LYS A 67 -9.29 6.21 -9.11
N GLY A 68 -9.42 6.41 -7.80
CA GLY A 68 -10.09 5.48 -6.90
C GLY A 68 -9.24 4.36 -6.34
N ILE A 69 -7.95 4.36 -6.65
CA ILE A 69 -6.96 3.49 -6.02
C ILE A 69 -6.38 4.22 -4.81
N VAL A 70 -6.36 3.52 -3.67
CA VAL A 70 -5.56 3.90 -2.51
C VAL A 70 -4.40 2.93 -2.39
N ALA A 71 -3.17 3.42 -2.55
CA ALA A 71 -1.96 2.63 -2.63
C ALA A 71 -1.08 2.81 -1.39
N HIS A 72 -0.41 1.73 -1.01
CA HIS A 72 0.66 1.73 -0.02
C HIS A 72 1.87 1.00 -0.59
N VAL A 73 3.07 1.60 -0.50
CA VAL A 73 4.31 0.97 -0.94
C VAL A 73 4.99 0.29 0.25
N SER A 74 5.37 -0.97 0.10
CA SER A 74 5.99 -1.76 1.15
C SER A 74 7.31 -2.39 0.69
N GLY A 75 8.32 -2.32 1.55
CA GLY A 75 9.63 -2.91 1.31
C GLY A 75 10.48 -2.11 0.32
N TYR A 76 11.58 -2.74 -0.13
CA TYR A 76 12.45 -2.18 -1.14
C TYR A 76 11.81 -2.32 -2.53
N THR A 77 11.75 -1.21 -3.28
CA THR A 77 11.20 -1.18 -4.62
C THR A 77 12.15 -0.51 -5.59
N GLN A 78 12.08 -0.94 -6.84
CA GLN A 78 12.70 -0.25 -7.98
C GLN A 78 11.59 0.05 -8.99
N PRO A 79 11.27 1.31 -9.28
CA PRO A 79 11.85 2.56 -8.75
C PRO A 79 11.57 2.81 -7.24
N SER A 80 12.24 3.80 -6.66
CA SER A 80 12.19 4.09 -5.22
C SER A 80 10.81 4.55 -4.74
N LEU A 81 10.57 4.44 -3.42
CA LEU A 81 9.29 4.81 -2.80
C LEU A 81 8.89 6.25 -3.14
N SER A 82 9.81 7.22 -3.07
CA SER A 82 9.49 8.63 -3.35
C SER A 82 9.06 8.85 -4.81
N VAL A 83 9.65 8.10 -5.74
CA VAL A 83 9.27 8.16 -7.16
C VAL A 83 7.88 7.55 -7.34
N LEU A 84 7.65 6.33 -6.83
CA LEU A 84 6.33 5.68 -6.91
C LEU A 84 5.23 6.51 -6.25
N HIS A 85 5.50 7.09 -5.10
CA HIS A 85 4.59 7.98 -4.38
C HIS A 85 4.19 9.16 -5.25
N ARG A 86 5.16 9.89 -5.80
CA ARG A 86 4.90 11.04 -6.68
C ARG A 86 4.08 10.63 -7.90
N GLU A 87 4.49 9.58 -8.62
CA GLU A 87 3.79 9.13 -9.82
C GLU A 87 2.37 8.67 -9.52
N LEU A 88 2.14 7.91 -8.44
CA LEU A 88 0.81 7.48 -8.03
C LEU A 88 -0.11 8.67 -7.76
N VAL A 89 0.33 9.64 -6.94
CA VAL A 89 -0.47 10.80 -6.55
C VAL A 89 -0.77 11.70 -7.74
N GLN A 90 0.23 11.97 -8.58
CA GLN A 90 0.06 12.79 -9.78
C GLN A 90 -0.87 12.16 -10.84
N HIS A 91 -1.00 10.84 -10.84
CA HIS A 91 -1.92 10.10 -11.70
C HIS A 91 -3.26 9.74 -11.01
N GLY A 92 -3.59 10.43 -9.91
CA GLY A 92 -4.92 10.40 -9.28
C GLY A 92 -5.14 9.31 -8.23
N ALA A 93 -4.08 8.62 -7.78
CA ALA A 93 -4.18 7.70 -6.66
C ALA A 93 -4.18 8.45 -5.32
N GLY A 94 -4.89 7.92 -4.33
CA GLY A 94 -4.61 8.24 -2.93
C GLY A 94 -3.40 7.45 -2.43
N PHE A 95 -2.51 8.11 -1.68
CA PHE A 95 -1.33 7.45 -1.13
C PHE A 95 -1.38 7.40 0.40
N LEU A 96 -1.03 6.23 0.96
CA LEU A 96 -0.90 6.03 2.40
C LEU A 96 0.54 5.62 2.73
N GLN A 97 1.28 6.51 3.37
CA GLN A 97 2.61 6.15 3.89
C GLN A 97 2.52 5.15 5.05
N TYR A 98 1.46 5.25 5.86
CA TYR A 98 1.23 4.38 7.01
C TYR A 98 -0.13 3.68 6.90
N LEU A 99 -0.15 2.38 7.22
CA LEU A 99 -1.37 1.61 7.33
C LEU A 99 -1.79 1.52 8.80
N ASP A 100 -2.87 2.22 9.16
CA ASP A 100 -3.44 2.15 10.52
C ASP A 100 -4.20 0.84 10.78
N GLY A 101 -4.55 0.12 9.71
CA GLY A 101 -5.29 -1.12 9.82
C GLY A 101 -5.35 -1.88 8.51
N LYS A 102 -5.80 -3.14 8.59
CA LYS A 102 -5.78 -4.14 7.51
C LYS A 102 -6.84 -3.93 6.40
N THR A 103 -7.44 -2.73 6.32
CA THR A 103 -8.52 -2.42 5.36
C THR A 103 -8.48 -0.99 4.80
N MET A 104 -7.40 -0.24 5.03
CA MET A 104 -7.33 1.18 4.66
C MET A 104 -6.92 1.39 3.19
N ALA A 105 -6.08 0.50 2.66
CA ALA A 105 -5.62 0.55 1.28
C ALA A 105 -6.41 -0.40 0.37
N THR A 106 -6.35 -0.12 -0.93
CA THR A 106 -6.88 -1.01 -1.98
C THR A 106 -5.78 -1.90 -2.55
N HIS A 107 -4.57 -1.35 -2.70
CA HIS A 107 -3.42 -2.00 -3.32
C HIS A 107 -2.17 -1.82 -2.47
N ILE A 108 -1.37 -2.89 -2.37
CA ILE A 108 -0.04 -2.88 -1.78
C ILE A 108 0.98 -3.04 -2.91
N VAL A 109 1.82 -2.03 -3.13
CA VAL A 109 2.90 -2.07 -4.10
C VAL A 109 4.16 -2.61 -3.41
N ALA A 110 4.66 -3.76 -3.85
CA ALA A 110 5.87 -4.37 -3.28
C ALA A 110 6.60 -5.19 -4.35
N SER A 111 7.94 -5.19 -4.30
CA SER A 111 8.75 -6.10 -5.13
C SER A 111 8.79 -7.50 -4.54
N THR A 112 8.98 -7.59 -3.22
CA THR A 112 9.05 -8.83 -2.44
C THR A 112 8.36 -8.62 -1.10
N LEU A 113 7.81 -9.68 -0.52
CA LEU A 113 7.17 -9.64 0.79
C LEU A 113 7.68 -10.79 1.67
N PRO A 114 8.06 -10.54 2.93
CA PRO A 114 8.29 -11.60 3.89
C PRO A 114 7.02 -12.44 4.11
N PRO A 115 7.12 -13.74 4.44
CA PRO A 115 5.97 -14.63 4.60
C PRO A 115 4.91 -14.08 5.58
N LYS A 116 5.36 -13.50 6.70
CA LYS A 116 4.46 -12.87 7.68
C LYS A 116 3.63 -11.73 7.08
N LYS A 117 4.24 -10.92 6.20
CA LYS A 117 3.58 -9.80 5.52
C LYS A 117 2.69 -10.27 4.38
N ALA A 118 3.04 -11.35 3.68
CA ALA A 118 2.17 -11.98 2.70
C ALA A 118 0.85 -12.45 3.32
N VAL A 119 0.91 -13.09 4.50
CA VAL A 119 -0.30 -13.48 5.26
C VAL A 119 -1.08 -12.25 5.72
N GLU A 120 -0.40 -11.24 6.26
CA GLU A 120 -1.02 -9.99 6.72
C GLU A 120 -1.74 -9.25 5.59
N PHE A 121 -1.18 -9.29 4.37
CA PHE A 121 -1.67 -8.59 3.20
C PHE A 121 -2.52 -9.45 2.25
N SER A 122 -2.80 -10.70 2.63
CA SER A 122 -3.58 -11.66 1.83
C SER A 122 -4.94 -11.15 1.33
N ARG A 123 -5.53 -10.17 2.03
CA ARG A 123 -6.82 -9.56 1.65
C ARG A 123 -6.69 -8.36 0.72
N TYR A 124 -5.48 -7.84 0.54
CA TYR A 124 -5.22 -6.73 -0.38
C TYR A 124 -4.80 -7.25 -1.75
N ARG A 125 -4.91 -6.38 -2.75
CA ARG A 125 -4.32 -6.63 -4.07
C ARG A 125 -2.84 -6.26 -4.00
N ILE A 126 -1.96 -7.24 -4.15
CA ILE A 126 -0.51 -7.05 -4.08
C ILE A 126 0.03 -6.90 -5.51
N VAL A 127 0.72 -5.80 -5.79
CA VAL A 127 1.16 -5.41 -7.14
C VAL A 127 2.66 -5.12 -7.19
N LYS A 128 3.29 -5.39 -8.34
CA LYS A 128 4.70 -5.05 -8.58
C LYS A 128 4.84 -3.54 -8.86
N PRO A 129 5.97 -2.90 -8.51
CA PRO A 129 6.25 -1.52 -8.94
C PRO A 129 6.15 -1.31 -10.45
N ALA A 130 6.54 -2.31 -11.23
CA ALA A 130 6.45 -2.29 -12.70
C ALA A 130 5.01 -2.05 -13.19
N TRP A 131 3.99 -2.53 -12.47
CA TRP A 131 2.59 -2.31 -12.83
C TRP A 131 2.22 -0.82 -12.85
N VAL A 132 2.76 -0.03 -11.91
CA VAL A 132 2.55 1.44 -11.90
C VAL A 132 3.20 2.06 -13.12
N MET A 133 4.48 1.76 -13.34
CA MET A 133 5.27 2.37 -14.42
C MET A 133 4.77 1.97 -15.81
N ASP A 134 4.39 0.71 -16.01
CA ASP A 134 3.86 0.19 -17.27
C ASP A 134 2.50 0.84 -17.60
N SER A 135 1.65 1.07 -16.59
CA SER A 135 0.35 1.74 -16.77
C SER A 135 0.52 3.19 -17.18
N ILE A 136 1.48 3.91 -16.57
CA ILE A 136 1.82 5.28 -16.93
C ILE A 136 2.37 5.34 -18.36
N LYS A 137 3.29 4.43 -18.71
CA LYS A 137 3.89 4.36 -20.04
C LYS A 137 2.87 4.06 -21.13
N SER A 138 1.94 3.15 -20.87
CA SER A 138 0.86 2.78 -21.79
C SER A 138 -0.30 3.78 -21.83
N ARG A 139 -0.35 4.71 -20.86
CA ARG A 139 -1.46 5.68 -20.66
C ARG A 139 -2.83 5.02 -20.55
N GLN A 140 -2.86 3.79 -20.03
CA GLN A 140 -4.09 3.02 -19.84
C GLN A 140 -4.33 2.77 -18.36
N ALA A 141 -5.61 2.65 -17.99
CA ALA A 141 -5.97 2.23 -16.65
C ALA A 141 -5.38 0.83 -16.38
N PRO A 142 -4.81 0.60 -15.21
CA PRO A 142 -4.18 -0.68 -14.93
C PRO A 142 -5.19 -1.83 -14.95
N SER A 143 -4.87 -2.91 -15.66
CA SER A 143 -5.62 -4.16 -15.55
C SER A 143 -5.19 -4.94 -14.30
N LEU A 144 -6.15 -5.64 -13.67
CA LEU A 144 -5.91 -6.45 -12.48
C LEU A 144 -5.32 -7.84 -12.79
N ASP A 145 -5.46 -8.31 -14.03
CA ASP A 145 -5.17 -9.70 -14.40
C ASP A 145 -3.66 -10.04 -14.42
N ARG A 146 -2.80 -9.02 -14.40
CA ARG A 146 -1.34 -9.17 -14.46
C ARG A 146 -0.66 -9.08 -13.08
N LEU A 147 -1.43 -9.26 -12.01
CA LEU A 147 -1.04 -8.98 -10.63
C LEU A 147 -0.89 -10.25 -9.80
N SER A 148 0.31 -10.84 -9.79
CA SER A 148 0.74 -11.59 -8.61
C SER A 148 2.23 -11.42 -8.37
N VAL A 149 2.57 -10.72 -7.28
CA VAL A 149 3.89 -10.76 -6.64
C VAL A 149 4.06 -12.07 -5.86
N LEU A 150 2.96 -12.72 -5.51
CA LEU A 150 2.95 -14.03 -4.88
C LEU A 150 3.19 -15.08 -5.98
N ASP A 151 4.41 -15.09 -6.50
CA ASP A 151 4.99 -16.35 -6.87
C ASP A 151 5.20 -17.07 -5.54
N ASP A 152 4.40 -18.11 -5.26
CA ASP A 152 4.66 -19.04 -4.17
C ASP A 152 6.02 -19.68 -4.51
N GLY A 153 7.12 -18.99 -4.18
CA GLY A 153 8.48 -19.47 -4.43
C GLY A 153 8.60 -20.94 -4.03
N PRO A 154 9.48 -21.71 -4.69
CA PRO A 154 9.39 -23.17 -4.77
C PRO A 154 8.94 -23.77 -3.45
N LYS A 155 7.67 -24.21 -3.39
CA LYS A 155 7.09 -24.80 -2.18
C LYS A 155 8.03 -25.91 -1.74
N GLN A 156 8.66 -25.75 -0.58
CA GLN A 156 9.60 -26.73 -0.06
C GLN A 156 8.88 -28.07 -0.05
N LYS A 157 9.37 -29.03 -0.84
CA LYS A 157 8.78 -30.35 -0.93
C LYS A 157 8.81 -30.96 0.47
N ILE A 158 7.64 -31.18 1.05
CA ILE A 158 7.52 -31.76 2.38
C ILE A 158 8.16 -33.15 2.30
N MET A 159 9.29 -33.34 2.97
CA MET A 159 9.89 -34.66 3.10
C MET A 159 9.08 -35.44 4.12
N ASN A 160 8.27 -36.39 3.64
CA ASN A 160 7.58 -37.34 4.50
C ASN A 160 8.62 -38.28 5.09
N PHE A 161 8.94 -38.12 6.37
CA PHE A 161 9.67 -39.14 7.10
C PHE A 161 8.69 -40.28 7.41
N SER A 162 8.68 -41.33 6.59
CA SER A 162 8.06 -42.58 7.01
C SER A 162 8.88 -43.13 8.17
N ALA A 163 8.25 -43.30 9.33
CA ALA A 163 8.87 -43.93 10.48
C ALA A 163 9.26 -45.36 10.10
N ALA A 164 10.54 -45.57 9.77
CA ALA A 164 11.09 -46.90 9.70
C ALA A 164 11.07 -47.46 11.13
N ALA A 165 10.23 -48.46 11.35
CA ALA A 165 10.17 -49.17 12.62
C ALA A 165 11.57 -49.73 12.93
N PHE A 166 12.19 -49.22 13.99
CA PHE A 166 13.35 -49.85 14.59
C PHE A 166 12.88 -51.19 15.17
N SER A 167 13.13 -52.27 14.42
CA SER A 167 13.05 -53.63 14.92
C SER A 167 14.20 -53.81 15.91
N ALA A 168 13.93 -53.64 17.20
CA ALA A 168 14.80 -54.14 18.25
C ALA A 168 14.74 -55.68 18.22
N SER A 169 15.78 -56.30 17.69
CA SER A 169 16.01 -57.74 17.86
C SER A 169 16.54 -57.97 19.27
N ASP A 170 15.72 -58.63 20.08
CA ASP A 170 16.02 -59.14 21.42
C ASP A 170 17.29 -60.01 21.42
N ALA A 171 18.13 -59.84 22.44
CA ALA A 171 19.19 -60.76 22.84
C ALA A 171 19.24 -60.82 24.37
#